data_AF-A0A0W0SRT6-F1
#
_entry.id   AF-A0A0W0SRT6-F1
#
_cell.length_a   1.000
_cell.length_b   1.000
_cell.length_c   1.000
_cell.angle_alpha   90.00
_cell.angle_beta   90.00
_cell.angle_gamma   90.00
#
_symmetry.space_group_name_H-M   'P 1'
#
loop_
_entity.id
_entity.type
_entity.pdbx_description
1 polymer ?
#
loop_
_entity_poly.entity_id
_entity_poly.type
_entity_poly.pdbx_seq_one_letter_code
_entity_poly.pdbx_strand_id
1 'polypeptide(L)'
;MGVNAYTLPLLALSHSEKLDTASFIVFATRLASSKEAAQRDEGSQEPTTQYKEDLAPTEELHLRKLLESIENFSSEKSKVDPEPSLTPEDLHYLHQFIENSDVALLIKLSIQNPAVNTLCNHPSLNDFWNEKWRKCGRNPSERAQTNHNPIHEYLPQPTITTFELIKGLFVYSQYIELSKTNLKNQKSSEQYLKLAAELNYFPALNALCARALKKNEPLKAIIYAQIAAQYYWTPGFLLLTSVYYSFKLYPNALQSLMICEKLRPFSDVMINNAYQGKTLEQISEPLMTQLKVSRWDETISLMAQRANFPKVSLIPNSFFSNARQTVAELTKVLQQDLSPELELAAGEAEQGAEAELFHL
;
A
#
# COMPACT_ATOMS: atom_id res chain seq x y z
N MET A 1 -34.47 -1.30 -26.22
CA MET A 1 -33.09 -1.82 -26.39
C MET A 1 -32.16 -0.64 -26.57
N GLY A 2 -31.05 -0.53 -25.82
CA GLY A 2 -29.99 0.45 -26.12
C GLY A 2 -29.43 1.26 -24.95
N VAL A 3 -28.70 0.58 -24.05
CA VAL A 3 -27.52 0.98 -23.25
C VAL A 3 -27.27 2.48 -22.96
N ASN A 4 -27.37 2.85 -21.67
CA ASN A 4 -26.90 4.11 -21.11
C ASN A 4 -25.93 3.79 -19.95
N ALA A 5 -24.62 3.87 -20.21
CA ALA A 5 -23.57 3.52 -19.25
C ALA A 5 -22.30 4.37 -19.50
N TYR A 6 -22.37 5.66 -19.20
CA TYR A 6 -21.18 6.52 -19.10
C TYR A 6 -20.90 6.86 -17.64
N THR A 7 -20.63 5.83 -16.85
CA THR A 7 -19.79 5.91 -15.66
C THR A 7 -18.36 5.62 -16.11
N LEU A 8 -17.39 6.47 -15.78
CA LEU A 8 -16.07 5.93 -15.46
C LEU A 8 -15.89 5.97 -13.96
N PRO A 9 -16.67 5.17 -13.23
CA PRO A 9 -17.67 5.73 -12.33
C PRO A 9 -17.12 6.92 -11.52
N LEU A 10 -17.25 8.11 -12.09
CA LEU A 10 -16.84 9.41 -11.56
C LEU A 10 -17.89 10.40 -12.08
N LEU A 11 -18.88 10.69 -11.25
CA LEU A 11 -19.89 11.75 -11.40
C LEU A 11 -19.37 12.91 -10.53
N ALA A 12 -19.00 14.09 -11.01
CA ALA A 12 -19.69 15.16 -11.77
C ALA A 12 -20.42 16.18 -10.88
N LEU A 13 -20.09 17.47 -11.13
CA LEU A 13 -20.67 18.76 -10.67
C LEU A 13 -20.25 19.24 -9.27
N SER A 14 -20.04 20.54 -8.97
CA SER A 14 -19.61 21.76 -9.67
C SER A 14 -19.46 22.84 -8.57
N HIS A 15 -18.57 23.82 -8.78
CA HIS A 15 -18.32 25.03 -7.96
C HIS A 15 -17.73 24.79 -6.56
N SER A 16 -16.98 25.69 -5.93
CA SER A 16 -16.16 26.87 -6.27
C SER A 16 -15.66 27.30 -4.90
N GLU A 17 -14.35 27.33 -4.64
CA GLU A 17 -13.66 28.43 -3.95
C GLU A 17 -12.21 28.03 -3.64
N LYS A 18 -11.32 29.02 -3.81
CA LYS A 18 -9.87 28.90 -3.78
C LYS A 18 -9.42 28.63 -2.34
N LEU A 19 -8.61 27.58 -2.16
CA LEU A 19 -7.86 27.35 -0.93
C LEU A 19 -6.37 27.55 -1.20
N ASP A 20 -5.78 28.42 -0.39
CA ASP A 20 -4.42 28.91 -0.47
C ASP A 20 -3.40 27.78 -0.17
N THR A 21 -2.63 27.46 -1.20
CA THR A 21 -1.58 26.42 -1.26
C THR A 21 -0.50 26.57 -0.19
N ALA A 22 -0.31 27.76 0.38
CA ALA A 22 0.73 28.03 1.37
C ALA A 22 0.37 27.53 2.79
N SER A 23 -0.92 27.49 3.14
CA SER A 23 -1.38 27.03 4.46
C SER A 23 -1.42 25.51 4.60
N PHE A 24 -1.44 24.79 3.47
CA PHE A 24 -1.63 23.33 3.43
C PHE A 24 -0.32 22.54 3.58
N ILE A 25 0.80 23.11 3.12
CA ILE A 25 2.13 22.49 3.25
C ILE A 25 2.56 22.48 4.73
N VAL A 26 2.24 23.51 5.51
CA VAL A 26 2.53 23.57 6.95
C VAL A 26 1.68 22.56 7.76
N PHE A 27 0.47 22.25 7.30
CA PHE A 27 -0.42 21.28 7.94
C PHE A 27 0.00 19.82 7.64
N ALA A 28 0.42 19.53 6.41
CA ALA A 28 0.91 18.20 6.02
C ALA A 28 2.24 17.84 6.74
N THR A 29 3.13 18.82 6.97
CA THR A 29 4.36 18.60 7.74
C THR A 29 4.08 18.35 9.23
N ARG A 30 3.03 18.95 9.80
CA ARG A 30 2.61 18.68 11.19
C ARG A 30 2.00 17.28 11.40
N LEU A 31 1.34 16.72 10.39
CA LEU A 31 0.82 15.35 10.43
C LEU A 31 1.93 14.29 10.35
N ALA A 32 3.05 14.58 9.67
CA ALA A 32 4.22 13.72 9.66
C ALA A 32 4.95 13.72 11.02
N SER A 33 5.00 14.87 11.71
CA SER A 33 5.57 14.98 13.07
C SER A 33 4.62 14.53 14.18
N SER A 34 3.32 14.36 13.90
CA SER A 34 2.31 13.93 14.88
C SER A 34 2.41 12.44 15.25
N LYS A 35 3.08 11.61 14.45
CA LYS A 35 3.34 10.20 14.83
C LYS A 35 4.36 10.07 15.96
N GLU A 36 5.25 11.05 16.14
CA GLU A 36 6.20 11.09 17.26
C GLU A 36 5.61 11.79 18.51
N ALA A 37 4.59 12.63 18.34
CA ALA A 37 3.89 13.27 19.46
C ALA A 37 2.78 12.39 20.08
N ALA A 38 2.23 11.42 19.34
CA ALA A 38 1.18 10.50 19.84
C ALA A 38 1.69 9.44 20.85
N GLN A 39 2.98 9.42 21.17
CA GLN A 39 3.57 8.60 22.25
C GLN A 39 3.89 9.39 23.53
N ARG A 40 3.52 10.68 23.61
CA ARG A 40 3.68 11.49 24.81
C ARG A 40 2.51 12.48 24.98
N ASP A 41 1.31 11.97 25.19
CA ASP A 41 0.32 12.72 25.96
C ASP A 41 -0.75 11.76 26.51
N GLU A 42 -0.76 11.62 27.84
CA GLU A 42 -1.81 10.93 28.57
C GLU A 42 -3.10 11.76 28.45
N GLY A 43 -4.19 11.12 28.02
CA GLY A 43 -5.53 11.65 28.23
C GLY A 43 -6.16 12.38 27.05
N SER A 44 -6.27 11.72 25.90
CA SER A 44 -7.44 11.93 25.03
C SER A 44 -7.82 10.62 24.34
N GLN A 45 -9.07 10.20 24.51
CA GLN A 45 -9.63 9.03 23.85
C GLN A 45 -9.64 9.28 22.33
N GLU A 46 -8.67 8.71 21.63
CA GLU A 46 -8.81 8.50 20.19
C GLU A 46 -10.03 7.60 19.94
N PRO A 47 -10.83 7.85 18.89
CA PRO A 47 -11.87 6.93 18.48
C PRO A 47 -11.20 5.72 17.83
N THR A 48 -10.64 4.82 18.64
CA THR A 48 -10.35 3.46 18.21
C THR A 48 -11.69 2.89 17.76
N THR A 49 -11.84 2.68 16.46
CA THR A 49 -13.01 1.98 15.94
C THR A 49 -12.87 0.54 16.41
N GLN A 50 -13.40 0.23 17.60
CA GLN A 50 -13.42 -1.12 18.13
C GLN A 50 -14.21 -2.00 17.15
N TYR A 51 -13.48 -2.70 16.30
CA TYR A 51 -14.00 -3.81 15.52
C TYR A 51 -14.26 -4.98 16.49
N LYS A 52 -15.44 -4.97 17.11
CA LYS A 52 -15.99 -6.13 17.84
C LYS A 52 -16.91 -6.88 16.89
N GLU A 53 -16.33 -7.79 16.14
CA GLU A 53 -17.11 -8.90 15.60
C GLU A 53 -17.23 -9.92 16.72
N ASP A 54 -18.46 -10.28 17.09
CA ASP A 54 -18.71 -11.34 18.07
C ASP A 54 -18.22 -12.66 17.47
N LEU A 55 -17.07 -13.13 17.95
CA LEU A 55 -16.53 -14.44 17.59
C LEU A 55 -17.55 -15.52 17.96
N ALA A 56 -17.67 -16.55 17.13
CA ALA A 56 -18.48 -17.70 17.52
C ALA A 56 -17.89 -18.32 18.80
N PRO A 57 -18.71 -18.90 19.71
CA PRO A 57 -18.20 -19.46 20.98
C PRO A 57 -17.09 -20.50 20.80
N THR A 58 -17.08 -21.23 19.69
CA THR A 58 -16.02 -22.16 19.30
C THR A 58 -14.74 -21.46 18.84
N GLU A 59 -14.86 -20.34 18.13
CA GLU A 59 -13.73 -19.48 17.78
C GLU A 59 -13.13 -18.87 19.04
N GLU A 60 -13.95 -18.41 20.00
CA GLU A 60 -13.52 -17.85 21.29
C GLU A 60 -12.77 -18.88 22.16
N LEU A 61 -13.20 -20.15 22.17
CA LEU A 61 -12.49 -21.21 22.87
C LEU A 61 -11.12 -21.53 22.23
N HIS A 62 -11.05 -21.60 20.90
CA HIS A 62 -9.78 -21.74 20.20
C HIS A 62 -8.89 -20.52 20.42
N LEU A 63 -9.48 -19.32 20.48
CA LEU A 63 -8.84 -18.07 20.81
C LEU A 63 -8.12 -18.14 22.16
N ARG A 64 -8.84 -18.59 23.20
CA ARG A 64 -8.29 -18.69 24.56
C ARG A 64 -7.13 -19.67 24.61
N LYS A 65 -7.26 -20.83 23.96
CA LYS A 65 -6.17 -21.81 23.87
C LYS A 65 -4.96 -21.27 23.12
N LEU A 66 -5.20 -20.51 22.05
CA LEU A 66 -4.13 -19.87 21.26
C LEU A 66 -3.42 -18.81 22.09
N LEU A 67 -4.17 -17.93 22.75
CA LEU A 67 -3.64 -16.89 23.64
C LEU A 67 -2.91 -17.50 24.84
N GLU A 68 -3.44 -18.53 25.48
CA GLU A 68 -2.76 -19.29 26.54
C GLU A 68 -1.45 -19.89 26.02
N SER A 69 -1.43 -20.43 24.79
CA SER A 69 -0.19 -20.97 24.19
C SER A 69 0.85 -19.88 23.93
N ILE A 70 0.41 -18.68 23.51
CA ILE A 70 1.27 -17.51 23.26
C ILE A 70 1.76 -16.88 24.57
N GLU A 71 0.90 -16.82 25.59
CA GLU A 71 1.23 -16.35 26.93
C GLU A 71 2.17 -17.32 27.65
N ASN A 72 1.99 -18.64 27.50
CA ASN A 72 2.94 -19.64 27.99
C ASN A 72 4.30 -19.48 27.31
N PHE A 73 4.32 -19.29 25.98
CA PHE A 73 5.55 -19.01 25.23
C PHE A 73 6.26 -17.71 25.68
N SER A 74 5.49 -16.68 26.04
CA SER A 74 6.01 -15.38 26.47
C SER A 74 6.43 -15.34 27.95
N SER A 75 5.71 -16.06 28.83
CA SER A 75 5.94 -16.08 30.28
C SER A 75 7.12 -16.95 30.70
N GLU A 76 7.44 -18.01 29.96
CA GLU A 76 8.68 -18.78 30.15
C GLU A 76 9.94 -17.94 29.86
N LYS A 77 9.82 -16.89 29.03
CA LYS A 77 10.95 -16.08 28.56
C LYS A 77 11.17 -14.78 29.31
N SER A 78 10.16 -14.25 30.02
CA SER A 78 10.29 -12.96 30.74
C SER A 78 11.14 -13.00 32.02
N LYS A 79 11.78 -14.13 32.36
CA LYS A 79 12.61 -14.27 33.57
C LYS A 79 14.10 -13.97 33.38
N VAL A 80 14.57 -13.70 32.15
CA VAL A 80 15.99 -13.41 31.86
C VAL A 80 16.11 -12.37 30.74
N ASP A 81 16.48 -11.14 31.11
CA ASP A 81 16.95 -10.01 30.27
C ASP A 81 16.05 -9.50 29.11
N PRO A 82 16.19 -8.20 28.71
CA PRO A 82 15.35 -7.61 27.67
C PRO A 82 15.86 -8.01 26.28
N GLU A 83 14.97 -8.64 25.51
CA GLU A 83 15.16 -9.32 24.22
C GLU A 83 15.87 -10.69 24.29
N PRO A 84 15.20 -11.74 24.80
CA PRO A 84 15.61 -13.10 24.50
C PRO A 84 15.29 -13.36 23.03
N SER A 85 16.32 -13.30 22.17
CA SER A 85 16.26 -13.86 20.82
C SER A 85 15.65 -15.27 20.90
N LEU A 86 14.62 -15.56 20.12
CA LEU A 86 13.96 -16.87 20.15
C LEU A 86 15.01 -17.97 19.88
N THR A 87 15.02 -19.03 20.70
CA THR A 87 15.91 -20.17 20.45
C THR A 87 15.49 -20.91 19.17
N PRO A 88 16.37 -21.72 18.55
CA PRO A 88 15.98 -22.55 17.39
C PRO A 88 14.77 -23.45 17.67
N GLU A 89 14.66 -24.00 18.88
CA GLU A 89 13.51 -24.81 19.31
C GLU A 89 12.22 -23.99 19.37
N ASP A 90 12.30 -22.77 19.89
CA ASP A 90 11.16 -21.85 19.94
C ASP A 90 10.68 -21.43 18.56
N LEU A 91 11.61 -21.19 17.64
CA LEU A 91 11.31 -20.90 16.24
C LEU A 91 10.62 -22.09 15.59
N HIS A 92 11.13 -23.31 15.79
CA HIS A 92 10.50 -24.52 15.26
C HIS A 92 9.06 -24.68 15.78
N TYR A 93 8.85 -24.50 17.09
CA TYR A 93 7.52 -24.55 17.69
C TYR A 93 6.59 -23.48 17.12
N LEU A 94 7.08 -22.24 16.99
CA LEU A 94 6.33 -21.13 16.42
C LEU A 94 5.87 -21.43 14.98
N HIS A 95 6.77 -21.93 14.13
CA HIS A 95 6.44 -22.32 12.77
C HIS A 95 5.34 -23.39 12.75
N GLN A 96 5.53 -24.46 13.52
CA GLN A 96 4.54 -25.53 13.59
C GLN A 96 3.18 -25.04 14.10
N PHE A 97 3.18 -24.15 15.09
CA PHE A 97 1.96 -23.56 15.63
C PHE A 97 1.20 -22.73 14.61
N ILE A 98 1.90 -21.85 13.89
CA ILE A 98 1.30 -20.98 12.87
C ILE A 98 0.81 -21.81 11.66
N GLU A 99 1.59 -22.80 11.22
CA GLU A 99 1.22 -23.67 10.10
C GLU A 99 -0.04 -24.49 10.36
N ASN A 100 -0.24 -24.92 11.60
CA ASN A 100 -1.40 -25.72 12.02
C ASN A 100 -2.61 -24.87 12.45
N SER A 101 -2.46 -23.56 12.49
CA SER A 101 -3.52 -22.63 12.92
C SER A 101 -4.42 -22.21 11.74
N ASP A 102 -5.67 -21.89 12.04
CA ASP A 102 -6.58 -21.27 11.07
C ASP A 102 -6.12 -19.83 10.76
N VAL A 103 -5.73 -19.59 9.51
CA VAL A 103 -5.21 -18.28 9.06
C VAL A 103 -6.24 -17.16 9.23
N ALA A 104 -7.54 -17.42 9.01
CA ALA A 104 -8.57 -16.41 9.21
C ALA A 104 -8.70 -16.05 10.69
N LEU A 105 -8.61 -17.04 11.59
CA LEU A 105 -8.60 -16.79 13.03
C LEU A 105 -7.36 -15.99 13.46
N LEU A 106 -6.17 -16.36 12.97
CA LEU A 106 -4.92 -15.63 13.23
C LEU A 106 -5.02 -14.16 12.78
N ILE A 107 -5.58 -13.91 11.59
CA ILE A 107 -5.79 -12.55 11.07
C ILE A 107 -6.75 -11.77 11.99
N LYS A 108 -7.94 -12.31 12.27
CA LYS A 108 -8.92 -11.67 13.16
C LYS A 108 -8.29 -11.31 14.51
N LEU A 109 -7.52 -12.24 15.06
CA LEU A 109 -6.82 -12.05 16.33
C LEU A 109 -5.74 -10.98 16.27
N SER A 110 -4.89 -11.02 15.25
CA SER A 110 -3.81 -10.04 15.09
C SER A 110 -4.34 -8.61 14.92
N ILE A 111 -5.55 -8.43 14.39
CA ILE A 111 -6.19 -7.12 14.29
C ILE A 111 -6.60 -6.60 15.68
N GLN A 112 -7.00 -7.50 16.58
CA GLN A 112 -7.53 -7.15 17.91
C GLN A 112 -6.47 -7.19 19.02
N ASN A 113 -5.39 -7.96 18.84
CA ASN A 113 -4.38 -8.23 19.84
C ASN A 113 -2.97 -7.95 19.31
N PRO A 114 -2.30 -6.89 19.82
CA PRO A 114 -0.95 -6.53 19.41
C PRO A 114 0.10 -7.64 19.60
N ALA A 115 -0.03 -8.48 20.64
CA ALA A 115 0.93 -9.57 20.87
C ALA A 115 0.85 -10.64 19.78
N VAL A 116 -0.37 -11.01 19.36
CA VAL A 116 -0.57 -11.92 18.23
C VAL A 116 -0.07 -11.29 16.93
N ASN A 117 -0.28 -9.98 16.76
CA ASN A 117 0.24 -9.26 15.59
C ASN A 117 1.77 -9.28 15.52
N THR A 118 2.45 -9.01 16.65
CA THR A 118 3.92 -9.06 16.75
C THR A 118 4.41 -10.48 16.47
N LEU A 119 3.75 -11.50 17.04
CA LEU A 119 4.10 -12.90 16.81
C LEU A 119 4.00 -13.28 15.34
N CYS A 120 2.89 -12.92 14.68
CA CYS A 120 2.68 -13.24 13.27
C CYS A 120 3.62 -12.45 12.34
N ASN A 121 4.07 -11.26 12.74
CA ASN A 121 5.06 -10.47 12.00
C ASN A 121 6.51 -10.85 12.34
N HIS A 122 6.75 -11.91 13.11
CA HIS A 122 8.11 -12.32 13.43
C HIS A 122 8.89 -12.69 12.15
N PRO A 123 10.13 -12.20 11.94
CA PRO A 123 10.86 -12.36 10.68
C PRO A 123 11.06 -13.81 10.21
N SER A 124 11.13 -14.77 11.14
CA SER A 124 11.24 -16.19 10.78
C SER A 124 10.04 -16.70 9.97
N LEU A 125 8.86 -16.12 10.17
CA LEU A 125 7.64 -16.50 9.46
C LEU A 125 7.53 -15.88 8.06
N ASN A 126 8.49 -15.06 7.63
CA ASN A 126 8.44 -14.37 6.34
C ASN A 126 8.25 -15.34 5.17
N ASP A 127 9.00 -16.44 5.12
CA ASP A 127 8.90 -17.42 4.03
C ASP A 127 7.52 -18.08 4.00
N PHE A 128 6.98 -18.42 5.17
CA PHE A 128 5.63 -18.98 5.29
C PHE A 128 4.58 -18.00 4.76
N TRP A 129 4.62 -16.73 5.17
CA TRP A 129 3.67 -15.72 4.72
C TRP A 129 3.86 -15.36 3.24
N ASN A 130 5.10 -15.27 2.76
CA ASN A 130 5.43 -15.05 1.34
C ASN A 130 4.81 -16.13 0.46
N GLU A 131 4.92 -17.39 0.87
CA GLU A 131 4.32 -18.51 0.15
C GLU A 131 2.79 -18.47 0.18
N LYS A 132 2.17 -18.10 1.32
CA LYS A 132 0.71 -17.90 1.41
C LYS A 132 0.25 -16.76 0.50
N TRP A 133 0.96 -15.64 0.49
CA TRP A 133 0.65 -14.47 -0.32
C TRP A 133 0.77 -14.76 -1.82
N ARG A 134 1.86 -15.41 -2.24
CA ARG A 134 2.04 -15.88 -3.62
C ARG A 134 0.82 -16.64 -4.13
N LYS A 135 0.34 -17.60 -3.33
CA LYS A 135 -0.84 -18.44 -3.63
C LYS A 135 -2.16 -17.68 -3.69
N CYS A 136 -2.26 -16.49 -3.09
CA CYS A 136 -3.46 -15.65 -3.18
C CYS A 136 -3.61 -14.98 -4.56
N GLY A 137 -2.59 -15.02 -5.42
CA GLY A 137 -2.64 -14.43 -6.76
C GLY A 137 -3.73 -15.05 -7.65
N ARG A 138 -4.12 -14.36 -8.73
CA ARG A 138 -5.18 -14.84 -9.64
C ARG A 138 -4.87 -16.20 -10.27
N ASN A 139 -3.61 -16.49 -10.54
CA ASN A 139 -3.19 -17.74 -11.17
C ASN A 139 -1.79 -18.15 -10.68
N PRO A 140 -1.67 -18.74 -9.48
CA PRO A 140 -0.38 -19.19 -8.95
C PRO A 140 0.20 -20.33 -9.78
N SER A 141 1.51 -20.56 -9.66
CA SER A 141 2.29 -21.51 -10.47
C SER A 141 1.66 -22.90 -10.56
N GLU A 142 1.15 -23.44 -9.47
CA GLU A 142 0.51 -24.76 -9.41
C GLU A 142 -0.76 -24.81 -10.28
N ARG A 143 -1.53 -23.72 -10.27
CA ARG A 143 -2.73 -23.58 -11.10
C ARG A 143 -2.36 -23.33 -12.56
N ALA A 144 -1.32 -22.52 -12.81
CA ALA A 144 -0.79 -22.21 -14.13
C ALA A 144 -0.27 -23.45 -14.86
N GLN A 145 0.41 -24.36 -14.14
CA GLN A 145 0.85 -25.64 -14.67
C GLN A 145 -0.33 -26.50 -15.16
N THR A 146 -1.47 -26.41 -14.49
CA THR A 146 -2.67 -27.18 -14.82
C THR A 146 -3.48 -26.57 -15.97
N ASN A 147 -3.58 -25.23 -16.02
CA ASN A 147 -4.45 -24.54 -16.98
C ASN A 147 -3.71 -23.87 -18.16
N HIS A 148 -2.38 -23.90 -18.16
CA HIS A 148 -1.49 -23.28 -19.15
C HIS A 148 -1.66 -21.77 -19.36
N ASN A 149 -2.32 -21.08 -18.42
CA ASN A 149 -2.44 -19.62 -18.44
C ASN A 149 -1.20 -18.97 -17.79
N PRO A 150 -0.90 -17.69 -18.10
CA PRO A 150 0.20 -16.96 -17.49
C PRO A 150 0.15 -16.96 -15.96
N ILE A 151 1.32 -17.07 -15.33
CA ILE A 151 1.45 -17.02 -13.87
C ILE A 151 1.14 -15.60 -13.40
N HIS A 152 0.18 -15.47 -12.49
CA HIS A 152 -0.19 -14.21 -11.84
C HIS A 152 -0.23 -14.44 -10.33
N GLU A 153 0.95 -14.41 -9.73
CA GLU A 153 1.18 -14.53 -8.29
C GLU A 153 1.26 -13.14 -7.66
N TYR A 154 0.97 -13.04 -6.38
CA TYR A 154 1.42 -11.88 -5.63
C TYR A 154 2.89 -12.04 -5.24
N LEU A 155 3.60 -10.91 -5.11
CA LEU A 155 5.01 -10.89 -4.73
C LEU A 155 5.17 -10.12 -3.40
N PRO A 156 6.10 -10.52 -2.51
CA PRO A 156 6.42 -9.73 -1.32
C PRO A 156 6.94 -8.36 -1.74
N GLN A 157 6.61 -7.31 -0.99
CA GLN A 157 7.00 -5.94 -1.30
C GLN A 157 7.71 -5.28 -0.10
N PRO A 158 8.65 -4.35 -0.34
CA PRO A 158 9.48 -3.78 0.73
C PRO A 158 8.75 -2.79 1.65
N THR A 159 7.60 -2.27 1.23
CA THR A 159 6.89 -1.19 1.95
C THR A 159 5.84 -1.69 2.94
N ILE A 160 5.40 -2.94 2.82
CA ILE A 160 4.37 -3.55 3.67
C ILE A 160 4.77 -5.01 3.87
N THR A 161 4.82 -5.49 5.12
CA THR A 161 5.09 -6.90 5.39
C THR A 161 4.02 -7.79 4.76
N THR A 162 4.41 -8.99 4.36
CA THR A 162 3.47 -9.89 3.68
C THR A 162 2.28 -10.28 4.54
N PHE A 163 2.46 -10.40 5.86
CA PHE A 163 1.35 -10.66 6.77
C PHE A 163 0.33 -9.50 6.77
N GLU A 164 0.78 -8.24 6.79
CA GLU A 164 -0.09 -7.07 6.67
C GLU A 164 -0.85 -7.05 5.33
N LEU A 165 -0.20 -7.43 4.22
CA LEU A 165 -0.86 -7.58 2.91
C LEU A 165 -1.98 -8.64 2.94
N ILE A 166 -1.72 -9.79 3.57
CA ILE A 166 -2.70 -10.87 3.73
C ILE A 166 -3.89 -10.40 4.57
N LYS A 167 -3.64 -9.68 5.69
CA LYS A 167 -4.71 -9.09 6.50
C LYS A 167 -5.57 -8.13 5.67
N GLY A 168 -4.93 -7.23 4.92
CA GLY A 168 -5.61 -6.28 4.04
C GLY A 168 -6.49 -6.97 2.99
N LEU A 169 -5.98 -8.01 2.33
CA LEU A 169 -6.73 -8.82 1.37
C LEU A 169 -7.92 -9.54 2.03
N PHE A 170 -7.71 -10.15 3.20
CA PHE A 170 -8.76 -10.86 3.94
C PHE A 170 -9.89 -9.90 4.34
N VAL A 171 -9.58 -8.76 4.95
CA VAL A 171 -10.59 -7.78 5.36
C VAL A 171 -11.32 -7.21 4.14
N TYR A 172 -10.61 -6.98 3.04
CA TYR A 172 -11.23 -6.51 1.80
C TYR A 172 -12.16 -7.57 1.17
N SER A 173 -11.82 -8.86 1.26
CA SER A 173 -12.70 -9.92 0.74
C SER A 173 -14.00 -10.00 1.53
N GLN A 174 -13.95 -9.80 2.85
CA GLN A 174 -15.15 -9.67 3.70
C GLN A 174 -16.04 -8.50 3.26
N TYR A 175 -15.44 -7.34 2.93
CA TYR A 175 -16.18 -6.22 2.34
C TYR A 175 -16.86 -6.62 1.02
N ILE A 176 -16.14 -7.29 0.10
CA ILE A 176 -16.68 -7.71 -1.18
C ILE A 176 -17.86 -8.67 -1.00
N GLU A 177 -17.73 -9.69 -0.15
CA GLU A 177 -18.80 -10.65 0.10
C GLU A 177 -20.03 -9.99 0.74
N LEU A 178 -19.84 -9.16 1.76
CA LEU A 178 -20.96 -8.44 2.39
C LEU A 178 -21.62 -7.43 1.44
N SER A 179 -20.86 -6.79 0.56
CA SER A 179 -21.41 -5.84 -0.42
C SER A 179 -22.31 -6.49 -1.48
N LYS A 180 -22.15 -7.80 -1.72
CA LYS A 180 -23.03 -8.60 -2.59
C LYS A 180 -24.34 -8.97 -1.91
N THR A 181 -24.33 -9.08 -0.58
CA THR A 181 -25.51 -9.39 0.23
C THR A 181 -26.29 -8.10 0.56
N ASN A 182 -27.62 -8.11 0.41
CA ASN A 182 -28.58 -7.01 0.61
C ASN A 182 -28.13 -5.72 1.36
N LEU A 183 -28.64 -4.56 0.89
CA LEU A 183 -28.43 -3.19 1.40
C LEU A 183 -28.47 -3.00 2.93
N LYS A 184 -29.10 -3.89 3.70
CA LYS A 184 -29.15 -3.83 5.17
C LYS A 184 -27.76 -3.92 5.82
N ASN A 185 -26.79 -4.56 5.16
CA ASN A 185 -25.43 -4.74 5.69
C ASN A 185 -24.44 -3.65 5.23
N GLN A 186 -24.92 -2.58 4.59
CA GLN A 186 -24.06 -1.56 3.98
C GLN A 186 -23.11 -0.91 5.00
N LYS A 187 -23.61 -0.53 6.19
CA LYS A 187 -22.78 0.06 7.25
C LYS A 187 -21.65 -0.86 7.70
N SER A 188 -21.95 -2.15 7.90
CA SER A 188 -20.95 -3.15 8.28
C SER A 188 -19.93 -3.37 7.16
N SER A 189 -20.37 -3.46 5.90
CA SER A 189 -19.45 -3.58 4.75
C SER A 189 -18.50 -2.38 4.64
N GLU A 190 -18.96 -1.16 4.97
CA GLU A 190 -18.11 0.03 4.94
C GLU A 190 -17.02 0.02 6.00
N GLN A 191 -17.25 -0.61 7.16
CA GLN A 191 -16.23 -0.75 8.20
C GLN A 191 -15.09 -1.64 7.71
N TYR A 192 -15.40 -2.76 7.07
CA TYR A 192 -14.40 -3.63 6.44
C TYR A 192 -13.59 -2.90 5.36
N LEU A 193 -14.23 -2.09 4.51
CA LEU A 193 -13.49 -1.32 3.51
C LEU A 193 -12.51 -0.33 4.14
N LYS A 194 -12.91 0.36 5.21
CA LYS A 194 -12.04 1.29 5.95
C LYS A 194 -10.89 0.57 6.63
N LEU A 195 -11.18 -0.52 7.33
CA LEU A 195 -10.17 -1.33 8.00
C LEU A 195 -9.15 -1.90 7.00
N ALA A 196 -9.59 -2.37 5.83
CA ALA A 196 -8.67 -2.81 4.78
C ALA A 196 -7.78 -1.68 4.26
N ALA A 197 -8.29 -0.45 4.21
CA ALA A 197 -7.50 0.72 3.83
C ALA A 197 -6.53 1.18 4.94
N GLU A 198 -6.90 1.03 6.21
CA GLU A 198 -6.03 1.25 7.38
C GLU A 198 -4.87 0.23 7.41
N LEU A 199 -5.14 -1.00 6.95
CA LEU A 199 -4.13 -2.02 6.64
C LEU A 199 -3.37 -1.77 5.32
N ASN A 200 -3.52 -0.56 4.75
CA ASN A 200 -2.86 -0.11 3.53
C ASN A 200 -3.12 -1.03 2.32
N TYR A 201 -4.29 -1.67 2.21
CA TYR A 201 -4.57 -2.51 1.05
C TYR A 201 -4.96 -1.65 -0.16
N PHE A 202 -4.21 -1.74 -1.26
CA PHE A 202 -4.39 -0.84 -2.42
C PHE A 202 -5.80 -0.86 -3.03
N PRO A 203 -6.44 -2.02 -3.28
CA PRO A 203 -7.83 -2.04 -3.76
C PRO A 203 -8.83 -1.34 -2.83
N ALA A 204 -8.60 -1.36 -1.52
CA ALA A 204 -9.43 -0.66 -0.54
C ALA A 204 -9.24 0.86 -0.64
N LEU A 205 -7.99 1.32 -0.66
CA LEU A 205 -7.64 2.73 -0.83
C LEU A 205 -8.19 3.28 -2.17
N ASN A 206 -8.02 2.55 -3.26
CA ASN A 206 -8.55 2.92 -4.57
C ASN A 206 -10.09 3.01 -4.56
N ALA A 207 -10.77 2.05 -3.93
CA ALA A 207 -12.24 2.10 -3.81
C ALA A 207 -12.72 3.28 -2.96
N LEU A 208 -12.00 3.64 -1.89
CA LEU A 208 -12.29 4.83 -1.09
C LEU A 208 -12.01 6.14 -1.85
N CYS A 209 -10.92 6.22 -2.63
CA CYS A 209 -10.66 7.33 -3.56
C CYS A 209 -11.82 7.51 -4.53
N ALA A 210 -12.25 6.44 -5.20
CA ALA A 210 -13.36 6.50 -6.15
C ALA A 210 -14.66 6.97 -5.50
N ARG A 211 -14.94 6.54 -4.26
CA ARG A 211 -16.11 7.02 -3.49
C ARG A 211 -16.00 8.50 -3.13
N ALA A 212 -14.84 8.94 -2.65
CA ALA A 212 -14.60 10.33 -2.28
C ALA A 212 -14.69 11.26 -3.51
N LEU A 213 -14.14 10.84 -4.65
CA LEU A 213 -14.26 11.57 -5.92
C LEU A 213 -15.73 11.71 -6.37
N LYS A 214 -16.52 10.63 -6.32
CA LYS A 214 -17.97 10.68 -6.63
C LYS A 214 -18.76 11.60 -5.71
N LYS A 215 -18.34 11.74 -4.46
CA LYS A 215 -18.94 12.62 -3.46
C LYS A 215 -18.39 14.05 -3.51
N ASN A 216 -17.45 14.32 -4.41
CA ASN A 216 -16.72 15.59 -4.49
C ASN A 216 -16.05 15.97 -3.15
N GLU A 217 -15.43 15.00 -2.48
CA GLU A 217 -14.70 15.16 -1.21
C GLU A 217 -13.18 15.16 -1.46
N PRO A 218 -12.59 16.29 -1.92
CA PRO A 218 -11.21 16.34 -2.41
C PRO A 218 -10.19 15.94 -1.35
N LEU A 219 -10.37 16.42 -0.11
CA LEU A 219 -9.45 16.13 0.99
C LEU A 219 -9.33 14.61 1.23
N LYS A 220 -10.46 13.90 1.30
CA LYS A 220 -10.46 12.45 1.53
C LYS A 220 -9.83 11.70 0.37
N ALA A 221 -10.19 12.05 -0.87
CA ALA A 221 -9.61 11.42 -2.06
C ALA A 221 -8.09 11.60 -2.13
N ILE A 222 -7.59 12.81 -1.82
CA ILE A 222 -6.15 13.10 -1.79
C ILE A 222 -5.47 12.29 -0.69
N ILE A 223 -6.01 12.25 0.53
CA ILE A 223 -5.44 11.49 1.65
C ILE A 223 -5.31 10.01 1.31
N TYR A 224 -6.38 9.38 0.81
CA TYR A 224 -6.34 7.96 0.45
C TYR A 224 -5.33 7.68 -0.67
N ALA A 225 -5.23 8.57 -1.67
CA ALA A 225 -4.26 8.42 -2.74
C ALA A 225 -2.82 8.68 -2.29
N GLN A 226 -2.60 9.58 -1.33
CA GLN A 226 -1.28 9.82 -0.72
C GLN A 226 -0.82 8.59 0.08
N ILE A 227 -1.72 7.97 0.85
CA ILE A 227 -1.44 6.70 1.54
C ILE A 227 -1.09 5.63 0.50
N ALA A 228 -1.86 5.51 -0.58
CA ALA A 228 -1.54 4.57 -1.66
C ALA A 228 -0.16 4.86 -2.30
N ALA A 229 0.19 6.14 -2.52
CA ALA A 229 1.48 6.55 -3.07
C ALA A 229 2.67 6.19 -2.16
N GLN A 230 2.49 6.31 -0.84
CA GLN A 230 3.50 5.95 0.15
C GLN A 230 3.84 4.45 0.09
N TYR A 231 2.84 3.58 -0.03
CA TYR A 231 3.05 2.14 0.08
C TYR A 231 3.14 1.40 -1.26
N TYR A 232 2.52 1.91 -2.34
CA TYR A 232 2.47 1.23 -3.64
C TYR A 232 3.18 2.00 -4.75
N TRP A 233 3.94 3.05 -4.43
CA TRP A 233 4.82 3.74 -5.37
C TRP A 233 4.13 4.08 -6.70
N THR A 234 4.59 3.59 -7.85
CA THR A 234 4.03 3.92 -9.17
C THR A 234 2.49 3.79 -9.23
N PRO A 235 1.86 2.66 -8.87
CA PRO A 235 0.39 2.56 -8.72
C PRO A 235 -0.26 3.67 -7.90
N GLY A 236 0.32 4.00 -6.76
CA GLY A 236 -0.22 5.00 -5.85
C GLY A 236 -0.04 6.44 -6.34
N PHE A 237 1.12 6.77 -6.91
CA PHE A 237 1.36 8.07 -7.54
C PHE A 237 0.54 8.25 -8.82
N LEU A 238 0.25 7.18 -9.57
CA LEU A 238 -0.68 7.21 -10.69
C LEU A 238 -2.12 7.50 -10.22
N LEU A 239 -2.55 6.87 -9.12
CA LEU A 239 -3.84 7.17 -8.48
C LEU A 239 -3.90 8.63 -7.99
N LEU A 240 -2.84 9.11 -7.32
CA LEU A 240 -2.73 10.48 -6.84
C LEU A 240 -2.75 11.50 -7.99
N THR A 241 -2.06 11.21 -9.09
CA THR A 241 -2.12 12.00 -10.32
C THR A 241 -3.55 12.12 -10.83
N SER A 242 -4.27 11.00 -10.89
CA SER A 242 -5.66 10.95 -11.37
C SER A 242 -6.61 11.73 -10.45
N VAL A 243 -6.41 11.65 -9.12
CA VAL A 243 -7.16 12.43 -8.13
C VAL A 243 -6.90 13.93 -8.31
N TYR A 244 -5.64 14.36 -8.37
CA TYR A 244 -5.31 15.77 -8.58
C TYR A 244 -5.85 16.30 -9.90
N TYR A 245 -5.75 15.51 -10.98
CA TYR A 245 -6.29 15.86 -12.28
C TYR A 245 -7.81 16.05 -12.22
N SER A 246 -8.53 15.14 -11.54
CA SER A 246 -9.99 15.21 -11.38
C SER A 246 -10.44 16.50 -10.68
N PHE A 247 -9.64 17.01 -9.74
CA PHE A 247 -9.88 18.28 -9.04
C PHE A 247 -9.20 19.49 -9.71
N LYS A 248 -8.67 19.35 -10.92
CA LYS A 248 -7.99 20.41 -11.69
C LYS A 248 -6.76 21.00 -10.98
N LEU A 249 -6.14 20.23 -10.09
CA LEU A 249 -4.90 20.57 -9.40
C LEU A 249 -3.70 20.15 -10.28
N TYR A 250 -3.63 20.70 -11.50
CA TYR A 250 -2.72 20.20 -12.54
C TYR A 250 -1.23 20.28 -12.18
N PRO A 251 -0.72 21.32 -11.49
CA PRO A 251 0.67 21.30 -11.02
C PRO A 251 0.96 20.11 -10.08
N ASN A 252 0.06 19.80 -9.15
CA ASN A 252 0.21 18.64 -8.27
C ASN A 252 0.10 17.30 -9.02
N ALA A 253 -0.79 17.24 -10.02
CA ALA A 253 -0.91 16.08 -10.90
C ALA A 253 0.38 15.86 -11.70
N LEU A 254 0.95 16.91 -12.28
CA LEU A 254 2.24 16.86 -12.98
C LEU A 254 3.37 16.37 -12.07
N GLN A 255 3.49 16.95 -10.87
CA GLN A 255 4.49 16.53 -9.89
C GLN A 255 4.36 15.04 -9.55
N SER A 256 3.12 14.58 -9.30
CA SER A 256 2.85 13.19 -8.97
C SER A 256 3.15 12.24 -10.13
N LEU A 257 2.85 12.67 -11.37
CA LEU A 257 3.15 11.91 -12.59
C LEU A 257 4.66 11.78 -12.82
N MET A 258 5.42 12.85 -12.56
CA MET A 258 6.88 12.81 -12.64
C MET A 258 7.51 11.88 -11.59
N ILE A 259 6.94 11.82 -10.38
CA ILE A 259 7.36 10.87 -9.35
C ILE A 259 6.99 9.44 -9.77
N CYS A 260 5.77 9.24 -10.26
CA CYS A 260 5.26 7.96 -10.79
C CYS A 260 6.22 7.36 -11.83
N GLU A 261 6.66 8.18 -12.78
CA GLU A 261 7.60 7.76 -13.84
C GLU A 261 8.97 7.41 -13.29
N LYS A 262 9.51 8.21 -12.36
CA LYS A 262 10.81 7.94 -11.74
C LYS A 262 10.82 6.71 -10.84
N LEU A 263 9.68 6.37 -10.23
CA LEU A 263 9.52 5.17 -9.40
C LEU A 263 9.30 3.89 -10.22
N ARG A 264 9.02 4.01 -11.53
CA ARG A 264 8.71 2.87 -12.40
C ARG A 264 9.76 1.74 -12.30
N PRO A 265 11.08 2.00 -12.37
CA PRO A 265 12.09 0.94 -12.30
C PRO A 265 12.12 0.16 -10.97
N PHE A 266 11.50 0.69 -9.92
CA PHE A 266 11.48 0.08 -8.59
C PHE A 266 10.12 -0.56 -8.25
N SER A 267 9.11 -0.39 -9.10
CA SER A 267 7.71 -0.63 -8.72
C SER A 267 7.08 -1.88 -9.35
N ASP A 268 7.83 -2.76 -9.99
CA ASP A 268 7.28 -3.92 -10.69
C ASP A 268 6.41 -4.81 -9.78
N VAL A 269 6.91 -5.08 -8.56
CA VAL A 269 6.18 -5.80 -7.51
C VAL A 269 4.88 -5.07 -7.13
N MET A 270 4.94 -3.77 -6.87
CA MET A 270 3.77 -2.98 -6.48
C MET A 270 2.73 -2.92 -7.60
N ILE A 271 3.16 -2.80 -8.87
CA ILE A 271 2.30 -2.83 -10.05
C ILE A 271 1.60 -4.18 -10.15
N ASN A 272 2.37 -5.27 -10.03
CA ASN A 272 1.83 -6.61 -10.05
C ASN A 272 0.83 -6.85 -8.90
N ASN A 273 1.14 -6.42 -7.69
CA ASN A 273 0.24 -6.57 -6.55
C ASN A 273 -1.03 -5.73 -6.70
N ALA A 274 -0.92 -4.47 -7.14
CA ALA A 274 -2.07 -3.59 -7.30
C ALA A 274 -3.02 -4.03 -8.43
N TYR A 275 -2.48 -4.59 -9.52
CA TYR A 275 -3.24 -4.79 -10.76
C TYR A 275 -3.23 -6.21 -11.34
N GLN A 276 -2.46 -7.13 -10.76
CA GLN A 276 -2.42 -8.56 -11.05
C GLN A 276 -2.11 -8.85 -12.53
N GLY A 277 -0.85 -8.59 -12.94
CA GLY A 277 -0.32 -8.88 -14.28
C GLY A 277 -0.62 -7.83 -15.36
N LYS A 278 -1.20 -6.67 -15.02
CA LYS A 278 -1.41 -5.59 -16.00
C LYS A 278 -0.15 -4.75 -16.20
N THR A 279 0.08 -4.31 -17.43
CA THR A 279 1.19 -3.39 -17.76
C THR A 279 0.88 -1.96 -17.33
N LEU A 280 1.91 -1.10 -17.24
CA LEU A 280 1.75 0.31 -16.92
C LEU A 280 0.80 1.03 -17.90
N GLU A 281 0.90 0.68 -19.18
CA GLU A 281 0.09 1.23 -20.27
C GLU A 281 -1.39 0.89 -20.08
N GLN A 282 -1.68 -0.36 -19.66
CA GLN A 282 -3.06 -0.78 -19.36
C GLN A 282 -3.63 -0.10 -18.12
N ILE A 283 -2.82 0.13 -17.08
CA ILE A 283 -3.31 0.76 -15.84
C ILE A 283 -3.42 2.29 -15.98
N SER A 284 -2.65 2.89 -16.89
CA SER A 284 -2.68 4.33 -17.19
C SER A 284 -3.71 4.72 -18.26
N GLU A 285 -4.29 3.75 -18.97
CA GLU A 285 -5.32 3.97 -20.00
C GLU A 285 -6.43 4.95 -19.59
N PRO A 286 -7.00 4.91 -18.36
CA PRO A 286 -8.01 5.87 -17.94
C PRO A 286 -7.49 7.32 -17.95
N LEU A 287 -6.27 7.55 -17.46
CA LEU A 287 -5.64 8.88 -17.47
C LEU A 287 -5.29 9.32 -18.90
N MET A 288 -4.72 8.40 -19.71
CA MET A 288 -4.40 8.67 -21.10
C MET A 288 -5.64 9.07 -21.91
N THR A 289 -6.76 8.37 -21.70
CA THR A 289 -8.06 8.68 -22.30
C THR A 289 -8.55 10.06 -21.89
N GLN A 290 -8.44 10.42 -20.60
CA GLN A 290 -8.82 11.75 -20.11
C GLN A 290 -7.96 12.88 -20.69
N LEU A 291 -6.66 12.61 -20.91
CA LEU A 291 -5.73 13.53 -21.54
C LEU A 291 -5.87 13.56 -23.07
N LYS A 292 -6.55 12.57 -23.65
CA LYS A 292 -6.66 12.34 -25.11
C LYS A 292 -5.30 12.05 -25.76
N VAL A 293 -4.50 11.21 -25.11
CA VAL A 293 -3.22 10.71 -25.65
C VAL A 293 -3.30 9.22 -25.93
N SER A 294 -2.47 8.77 -26.87
CA SER A 294 -2.37 7.35 -27.25
C SER A 294 -1.14 6.66 -26.69
N ARG A 295 -0.16 7.44 -26.19
CA ARG A 295 1.10 6.93 -25.67
C ARG A 295 1.41 7.51 -24.30
N TRP A 296 2.05 6.71 -23.47
CA TRP A 296 2.43 7.10 -22.11
C TRP A 296 3.40 8.28 -22.08
N ASP A 297 4.35 8.36 -23.01
CA ASP A 297 5.35 9.44 -23.09
C ASP A 297 4.74 10.82 -23.41
N GLU A 298 3.55 10.85 -24.02
CA GLU A 298 2.79 12.08 -24.27
C GLU A 298 2.11 12.63 -23.00
N THR A 299 1.90 11.78 -21.98
CA THR A 299 1.13 12.16 -20.78
C THR A 299 1.78 13.31 -20.01
N ILE A 300 3.10 13.28 -19.81
CA ILE A 300 3.84 14.35 -19.13
C ILE A 300 3.74 15.66 -19.91
N SER A 301 3.91 15.61 -21.23
CA SER A 301 3.83 16.80 -22.09
C SER A 301 2.46 17.46 -22.03
N LEU A 302 1.37 16.69 -22.13
CA LEU A 302 0.03 17.27 -22.01
C LEU A 302 -0.30 17.69 -20.58
N MET A 303 0.14 16.95 -19.56
CA MET A 303 -0.04 17.35 -18.16
C MET A 303 0.69 18.68 -17.87
N ALA A 304 1.87 18.88 -18.45
CA ALA A 304 2.61 20.14 -18.36
C ALA A 304 1.82 21.30 -18.97
N GLN A 305 1.24 21.11 -20.16
CA GLN A 305 0.38 22.12 -20.78
C GLN A 305 -0.84 22.45 -19.91
N ARG A 306 -1.48 21.44 -19.30
CA ARG A 306 -2.59 21.66 -18.34
C ARG A 306 -2.15 22.42 -17.10
N ALA A 307 -0.91 22.23 -16.66
CA ALA A 307 -0.29 22.97 -15.57
C ALA A 307 0.25 24.36 -15.99
N ASN A 308 -0.09 24.85 -17.19
CA ASN A 308 0.34 26.12 -17.78
C ASN A 308 1.83 26.19 -18.12
N PHE A 309 2.47 25.06 -18.40
CA PHE A 309 3.81 24.99 -18.97
C PHE A 309 3.70 24.60 -20.46
N PRO A 310 3.91 25.54 -21.41
CA PRO A 310 3.69 25.28 -22.83
C PRO A 310 4.54 24.14 -23.42
N LYS A 311 5.70 23.85 -22.79
CA LYS A 311 6.63 22.79 -23.18
C LYS A 311 7.25 22.18 -21.92
N VAL A 312 7.65 20.91 -22.00
CA VAL A 312 8.35 20.21 -20.90
C VAL A 312 9.62 20.94 -20.48
N SER A 313 10.36 21.55 -21.42
CA SER A 313 11.56 22.33 -21.14
C SER A 313 11.31 23.61 -20.32
N LEU A 314 10.05 24.02 -20.15
CA LEU A 314 9.65 25.19 -19.36
C LEU A 314 9.13 24.80 -17.97
N ILE A 315 9.12 23.50 -17.64
CA ILE A 315 8.82 23.06 -16.28
C ILE A 315 9.95 23.54 -15.36
N PRO A 316 9.65 24.22 -14.24
CA PRO A 316 10.67 24.67 -13.32
C PRO A 316 11.54 23.52 -12.79
N ASN A 317 12.84 23.76 -12.64
CA ASN A 317 13.79 22.77 -12.10
C ASN A 317 13.37 22.22 -10.73
N SER A 318 12.61 22.99 -9.94
CA SER A 318 12.06 22.55 -8.65
C SER A 318 11.18 21.31 -8.77
N PHE A 319 10.44 21.11 -9.86
CA PHE A 319 9.63 19.90 -10.06
C PHE A 319 10.51 18.65 -10.19
N PHE A 320 11.58 18.76 -10.98
CA PHE A 320 12.53 17.67 -11.19
C PHE A 320 13.34 17.37 -9.93
N SER A 321 13.80 18.40 -9.21
CA SER A 321 14.50 18.20 -7.93
C SER A 321 13.60 17.58 -6.88
N ASN A 322 12.36 18.07 -6.74
CA ASN A 322 11.39 17.51 -5.80
C ASN A 322 11.07 16.05 -6.15
N ALA A 323 10.86 15.74 -7.44
CA ALA A 323 10.58 14.37 -7.85
C ALA A 323 11.75 13.43 -7.53
N ARG A 324 12.99 13.87 -7.78
CA ARG A 324 14.20 13.10 -7.42
C ARG A 324 14.33 12.92 -5.91
N GLN A 325 14.11 13.97 -5.12
CA GLN A 325 14.21 13.91 -3.67
C GLN A 325 13.15 12.98 -3.07
N THR A 326 11.90 13.06 -3.54
CA THR A 326 10.84 12.16 -3.09
C THR A 326 11.13 10.71 -3.45
N VAL A 327 11.61 10.44 -4.67
CA VAL A 327 12.02 9.09 -5.08
C VAL A 327 13.13 8.58 -4.17
N ALA A 328 14.19 9.36 -3.99
CA ALA A 328 15.32 8.99 -3.15
C ALA A 328 14.89 8.67 -1.72
N GLU A 329 13.99 9.48 -1.13
CA GLU A 329 13.45 9.23 0.21
C GLU A 329 12.66 7.93 0.27
N LEU A 330 11.76 7.70 -0.67
CA LEU A 330 10.92 6.50 -0.71
C LEU A 330 11.74 5.22 -0.93
N THR A 331 12.81 5.30 -1.72
CA THR A 331 13.66 4.14 -2.04
C THR A 331 14.74 3.87 -0.99
N LYS A 332 14.88 4.68 0.06
CA LYS A 332 15.81 4.39 1.18
C LYS A 332 15.56 3.02 1.81
N VAL A 333 14.31 2.58 1.87
CA VAL A 333 13.96 1.25 2.41
C VAL A 333 14.65 0.12 1.64
N LEU A 334 14.94 0.30 0.35
CA LEU A 334 15.67 -0.70 -0.45
C LEU A 334 17.16 -0.78 -0.10
N GLN A 335 17.71 0.27 0.50
CA GLN A 335 19.12 0.32 0.89
C GLN A 335 19.36 -0.30 2.27
N GLN A 336 18.33 -0.40 3.11
CA GLN A 336 18.42 -0.98 4.45
C GLN A 336 18.54 -2.52 4.44
N ASP A 337 18.14 -3.17 3.34
CA ASP A 337 18.24 -4.63 3.15
C ASP A 337 19.55 -5.08 2.49
N LEU A 338 20.41 -4.13 2.08
CA LEU A 338 21.77 -4.44 1.65
C LEU A 338 22.65 -4.57 2.91
N SER A 339 22.94 -5.82 3.29
CA SER A 339 23.92 -6.13 4.34
C SER A 339 25.22 -5.33 4.13
N PRO A 340 25.93 -4.85 5.18
CA PRO A 340 27.19 -4.11 5.06
C PRO A 340 28.28 -4.82 4.24
N GLU A 341 28.14 -6.13 4.04
CA GLU A 341 29.02 -6.97 3.24
C GLU A 341 28.97 -6.66 1.72
N LEU A 342 27.90 -6.03 1.21
CA LEU A 342 27.80 -5.61 -0.19
C LEU A 342 28.23 -4.15 -0.44
N GLU A 343 28.26 -3.30 0.58
CA GLU A 343 28.80 -1.94 0.46
C GLU A 343 30.32 -1.95 0.20
N LEU A 344 31.04 -2.95 0.72
CA LEU A 344 32.45 -3.16 0.39
C LEU A 344 32.66 -3.55 -1.09
N ALA A 345 31.77 -4.34 -1.67
CA ALA A 345 31.85 -4.75 -3.07
C ALA A 345 31.43 -3.63 -4.05
N ALA A 346 30.48 -2.77 -3.65
CA ALA A 346 30.05 -1.63 -4.46
C ALA A 346 31.07 -0.48 -4.45
N GLY A 347 31.76 -0.25 -3.33
CA GLY A 347 32.84 0.74 -3.23
C GLY A 347 34.06 0.42 -4.10
N GLU A 348 34.35 -0.86 -4.34
CA GLU A 348 35.40 -1.30 -5.25
C GLU A 348 34.99 -1.18 -6.74
N ALA A 349 33.70 -1.27 -7.05
CA ALA A 349 33.19 -1.13 -8.42
C ALA A 349 33.08 0.33 -8.88
N GLU A 350 32.75 1.27 -8.00
CA GLU A 350 32.71 2.72 -8.32
C GLU A 350 34.11 3.29 -8.62
N GLN A 351 35.17 2.81 -7.95
CA GLN A 351 36.54 3.23 -8.25
C GLN A 351 37.06 2.68 -9.59
N GLY A 352 36.50 1.59 -10.10
CA GLY A 352 36.81 1.06 -11.43
C GLY A 352 36.09 1.79 -12.56
N ALA A 353 34.85 2.24 -12.34
CA ALA A 353 34.01 2.85 -13.37
C ALA A 353 34.33 4.34 -13.64
N GLU A 354 34.83 5.09 -12.64
CA GLU A 354 35.29 6.47 -12.86
C GLU A 354 36.57 6.56 -13.71
N ALA A 355 37.36 5.47 -13.82
CA ALA A 355 38.57 5.44 -14.64
C ALA A 355 38.29 5.29 -16.16
N GLU A 356 37.15 4.73 -16.56
CA GLU A 356 36.82 4.50 -17.98
C GLU A 356 36.01 5.64 -18.63
N LEU A 357 35.47 6.57 -17.85
CA LEU A 357 34.69 7.72 -18.34
C LEU A 357 35.54 8.94 -18.75
N PHE A 358 36.87 8.88 -18.61
CA PHE A 358 37.80 9.95 -19.02
C PHE A 358 38.50 9.70 -20.38
N HIS A 359 38.13 8.64 -21.12
CA HIS A 359 38.70 8.32 -22.44
C HIS A 359 37.69 8.08 -23.57
N LEU A 360 36.43 8.49 -23.39
CA LEU A 360 35.42 8.64 -24.47
C LEU A 360 34.83 10.05 -24.42
#